data_AF-A0A352M4J6-F1
#
_entry.id   AF-A0A352M4J6-F1
#
_cell.length_a   1.000
_cell.length_b   1.000
_cell.length_c   1.000
_cell.angle_alpha   90.00
_cell.angle_beta   90.00
_cell.angle_gamma   90.00
#
_symmetry.space_group_name_H-M   'P 1'
#
loop_
_entity.id
_entity.type
_entity.pdbx_description
1 polymer ?
#
loop_
_entity_poly.entity_id
_entity_poly.type
_entity_poly.pdbx_seq_one_letter_code
_entity_poly.pdbx_strand_id
1 'polypeptide(L)'
;MNFRLILRFALRMAKLTVCCAVIGYFFGVFYLSYFQPDPYKTLKISAFNITLSKPIHMKAKELNIDGGIITFLHNSLLAFLFIAPLFLAGSGRMKWLFHSGGDQPPDGSWNDRIGRLIIRMMGLPKDARKKTIDLALLLNSVNWLSTGIIAFFLGFTCATLETICQTPLILIAGLAPHGVIELPALFVAAGLPPALFSVLKSEIEKDGGADTFSISRRIAGSKTVIAATLAVFIGFAAAGQIEDKITPKVIKYFNLSVKAKTK
;
A
#
# COMPACT_ATOMS: atom_id res chain seq x y z
N MET A 1 12.12 -9.46 14.49
CA MET A 1 12.25 -9.40 13.01
C MET A 1 13.39 -8.47 12.66
N ASN A 2 14.29 -8.86 11.77
CA ASN A 2 15.43 -8.02 11.37
C ASN A 2 15.00 -6.97 10.34
N PHE A 3 15.51 -5.74 10.45
CA PHE A 3 15.28 -4.64 9.51
C PHE A 3 15.61 -5.00 8.05
N ARG A 4 16.66 -5.79 7.80
CA ARG A 4 17.02 -6.26 6.45
C ARG A 4 15.89 -7.02 5.76
N LEU A 5 15.08 -7.76 6.53
CA LEU A 5 13.94 -8.51 5.99
C LEU A 5 12.82 -7.55 5.58
N ILE A 6 12.53 -6.54 6.41
CA ILE A 6 11.55 -5.49 6.11
C ILE A 6 11.94 -4.76 4.82
N LEU A 7 13.19 -4.34 4.70
CA LEU A 7 13.70 -3.65 3.51
C LEU A 7 13.61 -4.52 2.26
N ARG A 8 13.92 -5.82 2.36
CA ARG A 8 13.78 -6.76 1.25
C ARG A 8 12.34 -6.82 0.74
N PHE A 9 11.35 -6.88 1.63
CA PHE A 9 9.94 -6.90 1.23
C PHE A 9 9.47 -5.55 0.73
N ALA A 10 9.92 -4.44 1.31
CA ALA A 10 9.65 -3.09 0.80
C ALA A 10 10.14 -2.93 -0.65
N LEU A 11 11.35 -3.41 -0.96
CA LEU A 11 11.87 -3.41 -2.34
C LEU A 11 11.03 -4.26 -3.29
N ARG A 12 10.48 -5.39 -2.83
CA ARG A 12 9.59 -6.18 -3.68
C ARG A 12 8.24 -5.50 -3.89
N MET A 13 7.72 -4.80 -2.88
CA MET A 13 6.52 -3.96 -3.03
C MET A 13 6.75 -2.81 -3.99
N ALA A 14 7.94 -2.20 -3.98
CA ALA A 14 8.31 -1.18 -4.95
C ALA A 14 8.31 -1.75 -6.38
N LYS A 15 8.92 -2.92 -6.59
CA LYS A 15 8.91 -3.59 -7.90
C LYS A 15 7.50 -3.93 -8.38
N LEU A 16 6.69 -4.52 -7.50
CA LEU A 16 5.28 -4.81 -7.81
C LEU A 16 4.54 -3.53 -8.22
N THR A 17 4.73 -2.45 -7.45
CA THR A 17 4.11 -1.16 -7.70
C THR A 17 4.47 -0.64 -9.09
N VAL A 18 5.75 -0.65 -9.46
CA VAL A 18 6.18 -0.20 -10.79
C VAL A 18 5.56 -1.07 -11.88
N CYS A 19 5.62 -2.40 -11.76
CA CYS A 19 5.04 -3.30 -12.76
C CYS A 19 3.53 -3.07 -12.95
N CYS A 20 2.78 -3.04 -11.85
CA CYS A 20 1.33 -2.83 -11.88
C CYS A 20 0.97 -1.42 -12.38
N ALA A 21 1.73 -0.39 -12.03
CA ALA A 21 1.52 0.97 -12.53
C ALA A 21 1.78 1.07 -14.03
N VAL A 22 2.82 0.42 -14.55
CA VAL A 22 3.08 0.37 -16.00
C VAL A 22 1.93 -0.33 -16.72
N ILE A 23 1.46 -1.48 -16.21
CA ILE A 23 0.31 -2.20 -16.79
C ILE A 23 -0.94 -1.32 -16.75
N GLY A 24 -1.21 -0.66 -15.62
CA GLY A 24 -2.34 0.25 -15.47
C GLY A 24 -2.29 1.45 -16.40
N TYR A 25 -1.10 2.01 -16.62
CA TYR A 25 -0.86 3.09 -17.57
C TYR A 25 -1.19 2.66 -19.01
N PHE A 26 -0.61 1.56 -19.49
CA PHE A 26 -0.89 1.07 -20.85
C PHE A 26 -2.34 0.65 -21.04
N PHE A 27 -2.96 0.06 -20.01
CA PHE A 27 -4.38 -0.24 -20.03
C PHE A 27 -5.22 1.04 -20.12
N GLY A 28 -4.85 2.10 -19.38
CA GLY A 28 -5.48 3.42 -19.46
C GLY A 28 -5.37 4.05 -20.85
N VAL A 29 -4.17 4.02 -21.44
CA VAL A 29 -3.95 4.52 -22.83
C VAL A 29 -4.80 3.75 -23.83
N PHE A 30 -4.82 2.41 -23.75
CA PHE A 30 -5.67 1.59 -24.59
C PHE A 30 -7.15 1.91 -24.40
N TYR A 31 -7.61 1.99 -23.15
CA TYR A 31 -9.01 2.27 -22.82
C TYR A 31 -9.46 3.64 -23.36
N LEU A 32 -8.65 4.67 -23.16
CA LEU A 32 -8.93 6.03 -23.64
C LEU A 32 -8.92 6.09 -25.18
N SER A 33 -7.98 5.42 -25.83
CA SER A 33 -7.85 5.44 -27.30
C SER A 33 -8.93 4.64 -28.00
N TYR A 34 -9.32 3.49 -27.45
CA TYR A 34 -10.27 2.56 -28.07
C TYR A 34 -11.73 2.91 -27.76
N PHE A 35 -12.06 3.17 -26.49
CA PHE A 35 -13.44 3.43 -26.07
C PHE A 35 -13.81 4.92 -26.11
N GLN A 36 -12.83 5.81 -26.30
CA GLN A 36 -13.00 7.27 -26.34
C GLN A 36 -13.93 7.84 -25.25
N PRO A 37 -13.82 7.40 -23.98
CA PRO A 37 -14.65 7.93 -22.91
C PRO A 37 -14.20 9.36 -22.57
N ASP A 38 -15.09 10.14 -21.94
CA ASP A 38 -14.73 11.44 -21.39
C ASP A 38 -13.56 11.30 -20.38
N PRO A 39 -12.39 11.91 -20.65
CA PRO A 39 -11.23 11.81 -19.77
C PRO A 39 -11.50 12.35 -18.36
N TYR A 40 -12.37 13.35 -18.20
CA TYR A 40 -12.68 13.91 -16.88
C TYR A 40 -13.54 12.97 -16.04
N LYS A 41 -14.49 12.24 -16.66
CA LYS A 41 -15.25 11.18 -15.97
C LYS A 41 -14.33 10.01 -15.61
N THR A 42 -13.45 9.64 -16.52
CA THR A 42 -12.46 8.57 -16.33
C THR A 42 -11.51 8.90 -15.16
N LEU A 43 -11.07 10.16 -15.06
CA LEU A 43 -10.21 10.64 -13.98
C LEU A 43 -10.90 10.56 -12.61
N LYS A 44 -12.21 10.90 -12.54
CA LYS A 44 -12.96 10.80 -11.27
C LYS A 44 -13.05 9.36 -10.76
N ILE A 45 -13.17 8.40 -11.67
CA ILE A 45 -13.24 6.97 -11.32
C ILE A 45 -11.85 6.47 -10.89
N SER A 46 -10.80 6.84 -11.62
CA SER A 46 -9.44 6.36 -11.33
C SER A 46 -8.80 7.04 -10.12
N ALA A 47 -9.10 8.32 -9.91
CA ALA A 47 -8.65 9.14 -8.78
C ALA A 47 -9.70 9.19 -7.67
N PHE A 48 -10.44 8.10 -7.43
CA PHE A 48 -11.51 8.04 -6.44
C PHE A 48 -11.06 8.52 -5.04
N ASN A 49 -9.82 8.20 -4.64
CA ASN A 49 -9.24 8.71 -3.39
C ASN A 49 -9.09 10.24 -3.35
N ILE A 50 -8.65 10.86 -4.45
CA ILE A 50 -8.55 12.33 -4.57
C ILE A 50 -9.94 12.97 -4.53
N THR A 51 -10.93 12.31 -5.13
CA THR A 51 -12.31 12.79 -5.18
C THR A 51 -12.97 12.73 -3.80
N LEU A 52 -12.69 11.70 -3.00
CA LEU A 52 -13.16 11.55 -1.62
C LEU A 52 -12.52 12.54 -0.65
N SER A 53 -11.24 12.87 -0.83
CA SER A 53 -10.51 13.73 0.10
C SER A 53 -10.77 15.23 -0.12
N LYS A 54 -11.20 15.64 -1.32
CA LYS A 54 -11.40 17.05 -1.67
C LYS A 54 -12.40 17.80 -0.77
N PRO A 55 -13.59 17.28 -0.43
CA PRO A 55 -14.51 17.93 0.50
C PRO A 55 -13.91 18.15 1.88
N ILE A 56 -13.10 17.19 2.36
CA ILE A 56 -12.42 17.27 3.67
C ILE A 56 -11.40 18.41 3.66
N HIS A 57 -10.59 18.54 2.60
CA HIS A 57 -9.62 19.63 2.47
C HIS A 57 -10.29 20.99 2.35
N MET A 58 -11.42 21.10 1.63
CA MET A 58 -12.20 22.34 1.55
C MET A 58 -12.73 22.73 2.93
N LYS A 59 -13.31 21.77 3.67
CA LYS A 59 -13.84 22.03 5.00
C LYS A 59 -12.75 22.38 6.02
N ALA A 60 -11.61 21.71 5.96
CA ALA A 60 -10.46 22.03 6.80
C ALA A 60 -9.97 23.46 6.58
N LYS A 61 -9.93 23.91 5.32
CA LYS A 61 -9.58 25.29 4.96
C LYS A 61 -10.59 26.31 5.52
N GLU A 62 -11.89 26.03 5.44
CA GLU A 62 -12.93 26.88 6.06
C GLU A 62 -12.73 27.00 7.58
N LEU A 63 -12.27 25.93 8.22
CA LEU A 63 -12.03 25.87 9.66
C LEU A 63 -10.62 26.34 10.07
N ASN A 64 -9.81 26.88 9.16
CA ASN A 64 -8.41 27.27 9.38
C ASN A 64 -7.54 26.14 9.96
N ILE A 65 -7.83 24.89 9.61
CA ILE A 65 -7.01 23.72 9.98
C ILE A 65 -5.84 23.62 8.98
N ASP A 66 -4.63 23.35 9.49
CA ASP A 66 -3.42 23.16 8.69
C ASP A 66 -3.62 22.03 7.66
N GLY A 67 -3.46 22.36 6.37
CA GLY A 67 -3.69 21.43 5.27
C GLY A 67 -2.74 20.24 5.30
N GLY A 68 -1.50 20.46 5.76
CA GLY A 68 -0.51 19.40 5.91
C GLY A 68 -0.89 18.37 6.96
N ILE A 69 -1.62 18.75 8.02
CA ILE A 69 -2.19 17.80 8.99
C ILE A 69 -3.25 16.92 8.33
N ILE A 70 -4.10 17.49 7.47
CA ILE A 70 -5.13 16.72 6.76
C ILE A 70 -4.49 15.70 5.80
N THR A 71 -3.49 16.13 5.02
CA THR A 71 -2.71 15.24 4.15
C THR A 71 -2.03 14.14 4.94
N PHE A 72 -1.39 14.47 6.07
CA PHE A 72 -0.80 13.48 6.96
C PHE A 72 -1.83 12.44 7.43
N LEU A 73 -3.00 12.88 7.90
CA LEU A 73 -4.05 11.97 8.38
C LEU A 73 -4.57 11.07 7.25
N HIS A 74 -4.74 11.62 6.04
CA HIS A 74 -5.16 10.86 4.88
C HIS A 74 -4.15 9.76 4.50
N ASN A 75 -2.87 10.12 4.38
CA ASN A 75 -1.80 9.17 4.06
C ASN A 75 -1.61 8.14 5.18
N SER A 76 -1.76 8.56 6.43
CA SER A 76 -1.72 7.68 7.61
C SER A 76 -2.83 6.63 7.60
N LEU A 77 -4.03 6.98 7.13
CA LEU A 77 -5.12 6.02 6.96
C LEU A 77 -4.73 4.91 5.96
N LEU A 78 -4.09 5.30 4.86
CA LEU A 78 -3.63 4.35 3.84
C LEU A 78 -2.53 3.42 4.38
N ALA A 79 -1.51 3.93 5.08
CA ALA A 79 -0.53 3.04 5.72
C ALA A 79 -1.14 2.20 6.83
N PHE A 80 -2.15 2.70 7.54
CA PHE A 80 -2.83 1.91 8.56
C PHE A 80 -3.46 0.66 7.94
N LEU A 81 -4.06 0.75 6.75
CA LEU A 81 -4.59 -0.43 6.04
C LEU A 81 -3.51 -1.49 5.75
N PHE A 82 -2.29 -1.05 5.41
CA PHE A 82 -1.16 -1.96 5.18
C PHE A 82 -0.55 -2.51 6.48
N ILE A 83 -0.46 -1.71 7.54
CA ILE A 83 0.24 -2.08 8.77
C ILE A 83 -0.68 -2.83 9.75
N ALA A 84 -1.98 -2.53 9.76
CA ALA A 84 -2.94 -3.12 10.70
C ALA A 84 -2.93 -4.66 10.70
N PRO A 85 -2.85 -5.38 9.56
CA PRO A 85 -2.74 -6.84 9.54
C PRO A 85 -1.63 -7.40 10.44
N LEU A 86 -0.48 -6.72 10.51
CA LEU A 86 0.63 -7.14 11.38
C LEU A 86 0.27 -7.05 12.86
N PHE A 87 -0.41 -5.98 13.29
CA PHE A 87 -0.82 -5.82 14.69
C PHE A 87 -2.04 -6.68 15.05
N LEU A 88 -2.96 -6.89 14.10
CA LEU A 88 -4.11 -7.77 14.26
C LEU A 88 -3.68 -9.23 14.43
N ALA A 89 -2.66 -9.69 13.70
CA ALA A 89 -2.08 -11.02 13.91
C ALA A 89 -1.45 -11.20 15.31
N GLY A 90 -0.99 -10.13 15.96
CA GLY A 90 -0.51 -10.17 17.33
C GLY A 90 -1.58 -9.94 18.41
N SER A 91 -2.83 -9.68 18.02
CA SER A 91 -3.89 -9.22 18.93
C SER A 91 -4.60 -10.38 19.61
N GLY A 92 -4.66 -10.36 20.94
CA GLY A 92 -5.41 -11.36 21.72
C GLY A 92 -6.89 -11.43 21.35
N ARG A 93 -7.50 -10.30 20.97
CA ARG A 93 -8.91 -10.23 20.53
C ARG A 93 -9.17 -10.98 19.22
N MET A 94 -8.14 -11.05 18.36
CA MET A 94 -8.22 -11.69 17.04
C MET A 94 -7.54 -13.07 17.02
N LYS A 95 -7.08 -13.56 18.19
CA LYS A 95 -6.43 -14.87 18.31
C LYS A 95 -7.30 -15.99 17.77
N TRP A 96 -8.61 -15.96 18.07
CA TRP A 96 -9.54 -16.97 17.55
C TRP A 96 -9.66 -16.88 16.02
N LEU A 97 -9.71 -15.69 15.43
CA LEU A 97 -9.91 -15.56 13.99
C LEU A 97 -8.70 -16.03 13.16
N PHE A 98 -7.48 -15.75 13.61
CA PHE A 98 -6.26 -15.99 12.83
C PHE A 98 -5.39 -17.14 13.34
N HIS A 99 -5.63 -17.61 14.56
CA HIS A 99 -4.83 -18.66 15.19
C HIS A 99 -5.67 -19.83 15.72
N SER A 100 -7.01 -19.79 15.63
CA SER A 100 -7.83 -20.98 15.86
C SER A 100 -8.09 -21.69 14.52
N GLY A 101 -7.27 -22.69 14.24
CA GLY A 101 -7.50 -23.61 13.13
C GLY A 101 -7.66 -25.01 13.68
N GLY A 102 -8.84 -25.61 13.48
CA GLY A 102 -9.02 -27.06 13.53
C GLY A 102 -8.41 -27.74 12.30
N ASP A 103 -8.58 -29.06 12.20
CA ASP A 103 -8.06 -29.89 11.11
C ASP A 103 -8.50 -29.39 9.72
N GLN A 104 -7.76 -29.80 8.69
CA GLN A 104 -8.06 -29.41 7.31
C GLN A 104 -9.51 -29.79 6.94
N PRO A 105 -10.21 -28.95 6.15
CA PRO A 105 -11.53 -29.31 5.63
C PRO A 105 -11.43 -30.64 4.85
N PRO A 106 -12.50 -31.46 4.83
CA PRO A 106 -12.47 -32.77 4.22
C PRO A 106 -12.01 -32.70 2.75
N ASP A 107 -11.20 -33.69 2.38
CA ASP A 107 -10.56 -33.81 1.08
C ASP A 107 -11.59 -33.72 -0.06
N GLY A 108 -11.32 -32.86 -1.04
CA GLY A 108 -12.12 -32.70 -2.25
C GLY A 108 -13.16 -31.57 -2.20
N SER A 109 -13.40 -30.98 -1.02
CA SER A 109 -14.30 -29.82 -0.89
C SER A 109 -13.78 -28.58 -1.64
N TRP A 110 -14.68 -27.66 -2.00
CA TRP A 110 -14.30 -26.38 -2.63
C TRP A 110 -13.30 -25.59 -1.77
N ASN A 111 -13.51 -25.59 -0.45
CA ASN A 111 -12.64 -24.93 0.52
C ASN A 111 -11.24 -25.57 0.58
N ASP A 112 -11.15 -26.88 0.45
CA ASP A 112 -9.89 -27.62 0.36
C ASP A 112 -9.15 -27.33 -0.96
N ARG A 113 -9.85 -27.25 -2.10
CA ARG A 113 -9.23 -26.84 -3.39
C ARG A 113 -8.66 -25.42 -3.33
N ILE A 114 -9.39 -24.46 -2.76
CA ILE A 114 -8.91 -23.09 -2.53
C ILE A 114 -7.72 -23.11 -1.56
N GLY A 115 -7.81 -23.85 -0.46
CA GLY A 115 -6.72 -24.01 0.50
C GLY A 115 -5.43 -24.52 -0.16
N ARG A 116 -5.52 -25.57 -0.98
CA ARG A 116 -4.39 -26.11 -1.74
C ARG A 116 -3.83 -25.14 -2.78
N LEU A 117 -4.67 -24.35 -3.42
CA LEU A 117 -4.22 -23.29 -4.32
C LEU A 117 -3.42 -22.23 -3.56
N ILE A 118 -3.94 -21.77 -2.42
CA ILE A 118 -3.24 -20.81 -1.54
C ILE A 118 -1.92 -21.40 -1.05
N ILE A 119 -1.90 -22.66 -0.60
CA ILE A 119 -0.67 -23.35 -0.18
C ILE A 119 0.38 -23.31 -1.30
N ARG A 120 0.00 -23.67 -2.54
CA ARG A 120 0.91 -23.64 -3.70
C ARG A 120 1.39 -22.23 -4.02
N MET A 121 0.49 -21.26 -4.11
CA MET A 121 0.83 -19.86 -4.43
C MET A 121 1.77 -19.24 -3.38
N MET A 122 1.64 -19.66 -2.12
CA MET A 122 2.41 -19.12 -1.00
C MET A 122 3.67 -19.95 -0.70
N GLY A 123 3.87 -21.04 -1.44
CA GLY A 123 4.94 -22.01 -1.23
C GLY A 123 4.93 -22.60 0.17
N LEU A 124 3.75 -22.78 0.77
CA LEU A 124 3.60 -23.41 2.08
C LEU A 124 3.76 -24.95 1.95
N PRO A 125 4.09 -25.64 3.05
CA PRO A 125 4.04 -27.11 3.09
C PRO A 125 2.65 -27.64 2.70
N LYS A 126 2.59 -28.80 2.02
CA LYS A 126 1.32 -29.39 1.55
C LYS A 126 0.37 -29.74 2.69
N ASP A 127 0.93 -30.04 3.85
CA ASP A 127 0.28 -30.36 5.13
C ASP A 127 0.07 -29.11 6.02
N ALA A 128 0.23 -27.90 5.46
CA ALA A 128 0.02 -26.66 6.21
C ALA A 128 -1.39 -26.63 6.83
N ARG A 129 -1.42 -26.42 8.14
CA ARG A 129 -2.65 -26.29 8.92
C ARG A 129 -3.44 -25.05 8.53
N LYS A 130 -4.76 -25.08 8.73
CA LYS A 130 -5.67 -23.94 8.45
C LYS A 130 -5.17 -22.61 9.02
N LYS A 131 -4.68 -22.61 10.27
CA LYS A 131 -4.08 -21.42 10.91
C LYS A 131 -2.96 -20.78 10.09
N THR A 132 -2.16 -21.59 9.39
CA THR A 132 -1.04 -21.12 8.55
C THR A 132 -1.56 -20.50 7.25
N ILE A 133 -2.63 -21.05 6.69
CA ILE A 133 -3.31 -20.54 5.49
C ILE A 133 -3.96 -19.18 5.79
N ASP A 134 -4.66 -19.05 6.92
CA ASP A 134 -5.33 -17.80 7.33
C ASP A 134 -4.33 -16.68 7.58
N LEU A 135 -3.21 -16.98 8.26
CA LEU A 135 -2.10 -16.04 8.44
C LEU A 135 -1.45 -15.64 7.11
N ALA A 136 -1.32 -16.58 6.17
CA ALA A 136 -0.80 -16.29 4.84
C ALA A 136 -1.70 -15.34 4.07
N LEU A 137 -3.01 -15.54 4.12
CA LEU A 137 -3.98 -14.68 3.47
C LEU A 137 -3.90 -13.25 4.03
N LEU A 138 -3.97 -13.11 5.35
CA LEU A 138 -3.98 -11.83 6.05
C LEU A 138 -2.67 -11.04 5.86
N LEU A 139 -1.53 -11.69 6.12
CA LEU A 139 -0.24 -11.01 6.20
C LEU A 139 0.46 -10.89 4.85
N ASN A 140 0.10 -11.72 3.87
CA ASN A 140 0.80 -11.74 2.60
C ASN A 140 -0.18 -11.42 1.45
N SER A 141 -1.17 -12.27 1.15
CA SER A 141 -2.01 -12.10 -0.05
C SER A 141 -2.74 -10.76 -0.12
N VAL A 142 -3.35 -10.32 0.99
CA VAL A 142 -4.08 -9.04 1.02
C VAL A 142 -3.14 -7.87 0.73
N ASN A 143 -1.95 -7.84 1.32
CA ASN A 143 -1.01 -6.73 1.11
C ASN A 143 -0.50 -6.68 -0.33
N TRP A 144 -0.09 -7.81 -0.91
CA TRP A 144 0.34 -7.85 -2.31
C TRP A 144 -0.78 -7.43 -3.26
N LEU A 145 -1.99 -7.93 -3.05
CA LEU A 145 -3.13 -7.62 -3.89
C LEU A 145 -3.52 -6.14 -3.78
N SER A 146 -3.63 -5.61 -2.56
CA SER A 146 -3.95 -4.20 -2.32
C SER A 146 -2.89 -3.28 -2.93
N THR A 147 -1.59 -3.58 -2.75
CA THR A 147 -0.52 -2.80 -3.38
C THR A 147 -0.61 -2.86 -4.91
N GLY A 148 -0.85 -4.03 -5.49
CA GLY A 148 -0.98 -4.19 -6.95
C GLY A 148 -2.18 -3.43 -7.53
N ILE A 149 -3.35 -3.52 -6.87
CA ILE A 149 -4.57 -2.81 -7.29
C ILE A 149 -4.37 -1.29 -7.22
N ILE A 150 -3.85 -0.78 -6.10
CA ILE A 150 -3.59 0.66 -5.92
C ILE A 150 -2.60 1.16 -6.98
N ALA A 151 -1.52 0.42 -7.22
CA ALA A 151 -0.52 0.76 -8.22
C ALA A 151 -1.10 0.77 -9.64
N PHE A 152 -1.95 -0.20 -9.98
CA PHE A 152 -2.65 -0.24 -11.26
C PHE A 152 -3.53 1.00 -11.47
N PHE A 153 -4.35 1.36 -10.48
CA PHE A 153 -5.20 2.56 -10.57
C PHE A 153 -4.40 3.85 -10.61
N LEU A 154 -3.24 3.90 -9.93
CA LEU A 154 -2.31 5.02 -10.05
C LEU A 154 -1.80 5.17 -11.48
N GLY A 155 -1.33 4.08 -12.10
CA GLY A 155 -0.91 4.08 -13.50
C GLY A 155 -2.01 4.53 -14.47
N PHE A 156 -3.22 4.02 -14.27
CA PHE A 156 -4.39 4.41 -15.06
C PHE A 156 -4.74 5.90 -14.90
N THR A 157 -4.59 6.44 -13.69
CA THR A 157 -4.76 7.87 -13.41
C THR A 157 -3.71 8.70 -14.16
N CYS A 158 -2.45 8.26 -14.21
CA CYS A 158 -1.41 8.93 -14.98
C CYS A 158 -1.76 9.01 -16.47
N ALA A 159 -2.23 7.92 -17.07
CA ALA A 159 -2.65 7.92 -18.49
C ALA A 159 -3.80 8.91 -18.76
N THR A 160 -4.75 8.99 -17.82
CA THR A 160 -5.87 9.92 -17.93
C THR A 160 -5.43 11.38 -17.79
N LEU A 161 -4.54 11.66 -16.84
CA LEU A 161 -3.99 13.00 -16.63
C LEU A 161 -3.13 13.48 -17.81
N GLU A 162 -2.39 12.59 -18.46
CA GLU A 162 -1.60 12.93 -19.65
C GLU A 162 -2.50 13.48 -20.77
N THR A 163 -3.66 12.86 -20.97
CA THR A 163 -4.67 13.28 -21.95
C THR A 163 -5.24 14.67 -21.62
N ILE A 164 -5.38 15.00 -20.33
CA ILE A 164 -5.97 16.27 -19.85
C ILE A 164 -4.95 17.40 -19.81
N CYS A 165 -3.75 17.14 -19.28
CA CYS A 165 -2.78 18.17 -18.95
C CYS A 165 -1.74 18.44 -20.05
N GLN A 166 -1.64 17.57 -21.08
CA GLN A 166 -0.75 17.69 -22.26
C GLN A 166 0.74 18.00 -21.96
N THR A 167 1.17 17.90 -20.70
CA THR A 167 2.54 18.27 -20.27
C THR A 167 3.06 17.24 -19.26
N PRO A 168 3.95 16.31 -19.66
CA PRO A 168 4.53 15.30 -18.78
C PRO A 168 5.29 15.88 -17.57
N LEU A 169 5.83 17.10 -17.74
CA LEU A 169 6.69 17.77 -16.77
C LEU A 169 5.96 18.17 -15.47
N ILE A 170 4.68 18.59 -15.58
CA ILE A 170 3.88 19.00 -14.42
C ILE A 170 3.46 17.78 -13.59
N LEU A 171 3.25 16.63 -14.24
CA LEU A 171 3.00 15.36 -13.56
C LEU A 171 4.20 14.93 -12.73
N ILE A 172 5.40 14.96 -13.32
CA ILE A 172 6.64 14.55 -12.66
C ILE A 172 7.01 15.51 -11.52
N ALA A 173 6.86 16.82 -11.72
CA ALA A 173 7.17 17.84 -10.71
C ALA A 173 6.14 17.85 -9.56
N GLY A 174 4.86 17.61 -9.84
CA GLY A 174 3.82 17.46 -8.83
C GLY A 174 3.93 16.16 -8.01
N LEU A 175 4.48 15.09 -8.61
CA LEU A 175 4.65 13.77 -7.98
C LEU A 175 5.97 13.58 -7.22
N ALA A 176 6.92 14.52 -7.32
CA ALA A 176 8.24 14.37 -6.69
C ALA A 176 8.20 14.25 -5.14
N PRO A 177 7.40 15.04 -4.38
CA PRO A 177 7.24 14.85 -2.94
C PRO A 177 6.65 13.47 -2.59
N HIS A 178 5.69 13.02 -3.40
CA HIS A 178 5.05 11.71 -3.28
C HIS A 178 6.03 10.56 -3.59
N GLY A 179 6.94 10.75 -4.56
CA GLY A 179 7.87 9.72 -5.01
C GLY A 179 9.06 9.46 -4.08
N VAL A 180 9.55 10.49 -3.39
CA VAL A 180 10.80 10.41 -2.61
C VAL A 180 10.55 10.05 -1.14
N ILE A 181 9.41 10.48 -0.57
CA ILE A 181 9.14 10.30 0.87
C ILE A 181 7.95 9.36 1.08
N GLU A 182 6.82 9.62 0.42
CA GLU A 182 5.59 8.87 0.68
C GLU A 182 5.63 7.46 0.11
N LEU A 183 6.08 7.28 -1.13
CA LEU A 183 6.16 5.95 -1.74
C LEU A 183 7.11 5.02 -0.97
N PRO A 184 8.33 5.43 -0.57
CA PRO A 184 9.16 4.59 0.29
C PRO A 184 8.52 4.27 1.64
N ALA A 185 7.86 5.24 2.28
CA ALA A 185 7.13 5.00 3.52
C ALA A 185 5.97 3.99 3.33
N LEU A 186 5.21 4.09 2.23
CA LEU A 186 4.19 3.11 1.85
C LEU A 186 4.78 1.73 1.57
N PHE A 187 5.94 1.65 0.91
CA PHE A 187 6.59 0.36 0.64
C PHE A 187 7.08 -0.30 1.93
N VAL A 188 7.59 0.48 2.88
CA VAL A 188 7.93 -0.04 4.21
C VAL A 188 6.67 -0.52 4.94
N ALA A 189 5.58 0.25 4.91
CA ALA A 189 4.29 -0.12 5.48
C ALA A 189 3.75 -1.44 4.89
N ALA A 190 3.72 -1.56 3.56
CA ALA A 190 3.27 -2.75 2.84
C ALA A 190 4.22 -3.95 2.98
N GLY A 191 5.50 -3.71 3.22
CA GLY A 191 6.52 -4.76 3.40
C GLY A 191 6.51 -5.40 4.80
N LEU A 192 5.96 -4.71 5.80
CA LEU A 192 5.93 -5.17 7.20
C LEU A 192 5.15 -6.48 7.41
N PRO A 193 3.90 -6.63 6.94
CA PRO A 193 3.15 -7.87 7.12
C PRO A 193 3.73 -9.08 6.37
N PRO A 194 4.16 -8.98 5.08
CA PRO A 194 4.84 -10.07 4.40
C PRO A 194 6.15 -10.49 5.07
N ALA A 195 6.87 -9.54 5.66
CA ALA A 195 8.07 -9.82 6.44
C ALA A 195 7.73 -10.64 7.70
N LEU A 196 6.64 -10.30 8.41
CA LEU A 196 6.15 -11.12 9.53
C LEU A 196 5.74 -12.52 9.05
N PHE A 197 4.99 -12.62 7.95
CA PHE A 197 4.62 -13.90 7.37
C PHE A 197 5.83 -14.77 7.05
N SER A 198 6.88 -14.20 6.48
CA SER A 198 8.13 -14.93 6.17
C SER A 198 8.81 -15.47 7.43
N VAL A 199 8.76 -14.74 8.56
CA VAL A 199 9.28 -15.24 9.83
C VAL A 199 8.42 -16.40 10.34
N LEU A 200 7.10 -16.22 10.37
CA LEU A 200 6.16 -17.26 10.82
C LEU A 200 6.28 -18.53 9.99
N LYS A 201 6.37 -18.39 8.65
CA LYS A 201 6.57 -19.51 7.73
C LYS A 201 7.85 -20.30 8.08
N SER A 202 8.97 -19.61 8.28
CA SER A 202 10.23 -20.26 8.64
C SER A 202 10.17 -20.98 9.99
N GLU A 203 9.45 -20.44 10.97
CA GLU A 203 9.28 -21.09 12.27
C GLU A 203 8.38 -22.33 12.17
N ILE A 204 7.29 -22.25 11.39
CA ILE A 204 6.37 -23.38 11.15
C ILE A 204 7.05 -24.51 10.39
N GLU A 205 7.94 -24.18 9.44
CA GLU A 205 8.73 -25.18 8.70
C GLU A 205 9.73 -25.92 9.59
N LYS A 206 10.21 -25.29 10.67
CA LYS A 206 11.10 -25.92 11.66
C LYS A 206 10.34 -26.70 12.72
N ASP A 207 9.25 -26.13 13.20
CA ASP A 207 8.35 -26.71 14.19
C ASP A 207 6.91 -26.44 13.77
N GLY A 208 6.25 -27.48 13.25
CA GLY A 208 4.84 -27.39 12.86
C GLY A 208 3.95 -26.96 14.03
N GLY A 209 4.34 -27.28 15.27
CA GLY A 209 3.70 -26.94 16.54
C GLY A 209 3.86 -25.50 17.00
N ALA A 210 4.67 -24.69 16.31
CA ALA A 210 5.03 -23.35 16.73
C ALA A 210 3.80 -22.51 17.14
N ASP A 211 3.94 -21.82 18.29
CA ASP A 211 2.96 -20.84 18.77
C ASP A 211 3.06 -19.55 17.95
N THR A 212 2.44 -19.59 16.77
CA THR A 212 2.40 -18.48 15.82
C THR A 212 1.81 -17.21 16.44
N PHE A 213 0.91 -17.33 17.42
CA PHE A 213 0.33 -16.17 18.10
C PHE A 213 1.36 -15.46 18.98
N SER A 214 2.05 -16.21 19.83
CA SER A 214 3.11 -15.64 20.69
C SER A 214 4.23 -15.02 19.85
N ILE A 215 4.61 -15.68 18.74
CA ILE A 215 5.60 -15.16 17.79
C ILE A 215 5.11 -13.85 17.15
N SER A 216 3.89 -13.82 16.60
CA SER A 216 3.29 -12.62 16.01
C SER A 216 3.22 -11.47 17.00
N ARG A 217 2.72 -11.72 18.21
CA ARG A 217 2.60 -10.70 19.27
C ARG A 217 3.96 -10.13 19.65
N ARG A 218 4.97 -10.98 19.87
CA ARG A 218 6.34 -10.57 20.19
C ARG A 218 6.96 -9.74 19.07
N ILE A 219 6.74 -10.11 17.81
CA ILE A 219 7.30 -9.38 16.66
C ILE A 219 6.58 -8.05 16.45
N ALA A 220 5.26 -8.02 16.53
CA ALA A 220 4.48 -6.79 16.39
C ALA A 220 4.86 -5.75 17.45
N GLY A 221 5.13 -6.19 18.70
CA GLY A 221 5.63 -5.34 19.78
C GLY A 221 7.14 -5.11 19.79
N SER A 222 7.89 -5.59 18.80
CA SER A 222 9.35 -5.46 18.80
C SER A 222 9.79 -4.02 18.49
N LYS A 223 10.87 -3.57 19.11
CA LYS A 223 11.45 -2.22 18.89
C LYS A 223 11.67 -1.92 17.41
N THR A 224 12.12 -2.88 16.62
CA THR A 224 12.34 -2.72 15.17
C THR A 224 11.04 -2.45 14.41
N VAL A 225 9.96 -3.17 14.73
CA VAL A 225 8.66 -2.97 14.07
C VAL A 225 8.04 -1.64 14.49
N ILE A 226 8.08 -1.33 15.77
CA ILE A 226 7.59 -0.04 16.28
C ILE A 226 8.36 1.11 15.64
N ALA A 227 9.69 1.03 15.57
CA ALA A 227 10.53 2.05 14.93
C ALA A 227 10.23 2.18 13.43
N ALA A 228 10.05 1.07 12.71
CA ALA A 228 9.71 1.11 11.28
C ALA A 228 8.34 1.75 11.05
N THR A 229 7.32 1.35 11.83
CA THR A 229 5.98 1.94 11.79
C THR A 229 6.02 3.44 12.11
N LEU A 230 6.77 3.85 13.13
CA LEU A 230 6.93 5.26 13.49
C LEU A 230 7.61 6.04 12.37
N ALA A 231 8.65 5.48 11.75
CA ALA A 231 9.34 6.11 10.62
C ALA A 231 8.41 6.33 9.41
N VAL A 232 7.47 5.42 9.15
CA VAL A 232 6.43 5.60 8.12
C VAL A 232 5.57 6.83 8.43
N PHE A 233 5.04 6.92 9.66
CA PHE A 233 4.19 8.05 10.05
C PHE A 233 4.94 9.38 10.08
N ILE A 234 6.19 9.40 10.54
CA ILE A 234 7.05 10.59 10.47
C ILE A 234 7.28 10.99 9.01
N GLY A 235 7.55 10.02 8.12
CA GLY A 235 7.69 10.27 6.69
C GLY A 235 6.46 10.93 6.08
N PHE A 236 5.26 10.43 6.42
CA PHE A 236 4.01 11.04 5.96
C PHE A 236 3.73 12.41 6.57
N ALA A 237 4.09 12.62 7.83
CA ALA A 237 3.95 13.93 8.45
C ALA A 237 4.84 14.95 7.73
N ALA A 238 6.08 14.58 7.44
CA ALA A 238 7.00 15.41 6.67
C ALA A 238 6.47 15.66 5.25
N ALA A 239 5.99 14.63 4.56
CA ALA A 239 5.46 14.76 3.21
C ALA A 239 4.21 15.65 3.16
N GLY A 240 3.27 15.50 4.10
CA GLY A 240 2.09 16.36 4.19
C GLY A 240 2.45 17.83 4.40
N GLN A 241 3.45 18.11 5.23
CA GLN A 241 3.94 19.49 5.43
C GLN A 241 4.63 20.06 4.17
N ILE A 242 5.37 19.22 3.42
CA ILE A 242 5.97 19.61 2.14
C ILE A 242 4.89 19.90 1.11
N GLU A 243 3.87 19.04 1.02
CA GLU A 243 2.76 19.18 0.08
C GLU A 243 1.96 20.47 0.32
N ASP A 244 1.70 20.81 1.57
CA ASP A 244 0.94 22.03 1.90
C ASP A 244 1.78 23.30 1.75
N LYS A 245 3.02 23.31 2.24
CA LYS A 245 3.80 24.57 2.42
C LYS A 245 4.83 24.83 1.32
N ILE A 246 5.34 23.79 0.68
CA ILE A 246 6.47 23.89 -0.26
C ILE A 246 5.98 23.71 -1.70
N THR A 247 5.18 22.67 -1.97
CA THR A 247 4.71 22.34 -3.32
C THR A 247 4.03 23.52 -4.03
N PRO A 248 3.13 24.31 -3.41
CA PRO A 248 2.50 25.45 -4.08
C PRO A 248 3.50 26.55 -4.47
N LYS A 249 4.54 26.78 -3.65
CA LYS A 249 5.58 27.77 -3.93
C LYS A 249 6.44 27.36 -5.12
N VAL A 250 6.78 26.07 -5.19
CA VAL A 250 7.54 25.49 -6.30
C VAL A 250 6.75 25.58 -7.61
N ILE A 251 5.47 25.20 -7.60
CA ILE A 251 4.59 25.30 -8.78
C ILE A 251 4.50 26.76 -9.26
N LYS A 252 4.32 27.72 -8.34
CA LYS A 252 4.28 29.15 -8.67
C LYS A 252 5.57 29.61 -9.34
N TYR A 253 6.73 29.20 -8.83
CA TYR A 253 8.04 29.54 -9.41
C TYR A 253 8.20 29.00 -10.83
N PHE A 254 7.83 27.74 -11.08
CA PHE A 254 7.91 27.15 -12.42
C PHE A 254 6.96 27.82 -13.41
N ASN A 255 5.72 28.10 -13.01
CA ASN A 255 4.76 28.79 -13.87
C ASN A 255 5.23 30.20 -14.29
N LEU A 256 5.91 30.92 -13.39
CA LEU A 256 6.51 32.22 -13.69
C LEU A 256 7.71 32.07 -14.65
N SER A 257 8.53 31.05 -14.45
CA SER A 257 9.71 30.78 -15.28
C SER A 257 9.35 30.38 -16.71
N VAL A 258 8.26 29.63 -16.89
CA VAL A 258 7.73 29.26 -18.21
C VAL A 258 7.16 30.49 -18.92
N LYS A 259 6.36 31.32 -18.23
CA LYS A 259 5.82 32.57 -18.80
C LYS A 259 6.92 33.56 -19.22
N ALA A 260 8.05 33.58 -18.52
CA ALA A 260 9.18 34.44 -18.86
C ALA A 260 9.97 33.96 -20.08
N LYS A 261 9.91 32.67 -20.43
CA LYS A 261 10.56 32.11 -21.63
C LYS A 261 9.69 32.19 -22.89
N THR A 262 8.40 32.44 -22.76
CA THR A 262 7.43 32.58 -23.87
C THR A 262 7.13 34.03 -24.24
N LYS A 263 7.88 34.99 -23.68
CA LYS A 263 7.91 36.40 -24.10
C LYS A 263 9.23 36.68 -24.78
#